data_AF-A0A336NCA3-F1
#
_entry.id   AF-A0A336NCA3-F1
#
_cell.length_a   1.000
_cell.length_b   1.000
_cell.length_c   1.000
_cell.angle_alpha   90.00
_cell.angle_beta   90.00
_cell.angle_gamma   90.00
#
_symmetry.space_group_name_H-M   'P 1'
#
loop_
_entity.id
_entity.type
_entity.pdbx_description
1 polymer ?
#
loop_
_entity_poly.entity_id
_entity_poly.type
_entity_poly.pdbx_seq_one_letter_code
_entity_poly.pdbx_strand_id
1 'polypeptide(L)'
;MQRFQKIFQSEAAGGILLFIFALMAIILANTALSESYFNFLDTPVSVQFGAFSIAKPLLMWVNDGFMAVFFVLVGMEVKREMLEGALSSYQQAIFPAIAALGGMIVPALIYFLIAQHSPEIQSGWAIPMATDIAFALGIVALLGKRVPLPLKVFYWRLPSLMTLAPLSLSPFFIPTNSVPKP
;
A
#
# COMPACT_ATOMS: atom_id res chain seq x y z
N MET A 1 -3.15 -20.09 -26.81
CA MET A 1 -2.03 -19.46 -26.07
C MET A 1 -1.97 -17.93 -26.17
N GLN A 2 -2.16 -17.30 -27.34
CA GLN A 2 -2.00 -15.83 -27.50
C GLN A 2 -2.93 -14.93 -26.66
N ARG A 3 -4.12 -15.41 -26.28
CA ARG A 3 -5.06 -14.63 -25.43
C ARG A 3 -4.56 -14.46 -23.99
N PHE A 4 -3.82 -15.42 -23.43
CA PHE A 4 -3.29 -15.34 -22.07
C PHE A 4 -2.16 -14.31 -21.96
N GLN A 5 -1.28 -14.23 -22.96
CA GLN A 5 -0.20 -13.25 -23.00
C GLN A 5 -0.73 -11.80 -23.08
N LYS A 6 -1.85 -11.58 -23.78
CA LYS A 6 -2.47 -10.26 -23.91
C LYS A 6 -3.14 -9.78 -22.60
N ILE A 7 -3.57 -10.73 -21.76
CA ILE A 7 -4.09 -10.43 -20.42
C ILE A 7 -2.92 -10.07 -19.50
N PHE A 8 -1.85 -10.87 -19.46
CA PHE A 8 -0.66 -10.57 -18.65
C PHE A 8 0.10 -9.29 -19.06
N GLN A 9 -0.05 -8.82 -20.29
CA GLN A 9 0.51 -7.54 -20.76
C GLN A 9 -0.39 -6.33 -20.49
N SER A 10 -1.58 -6.52 -19.92
CA SER A 10 -2.50 -5.42 -19.62
C SER A 10 -2.43 -5.03 -18.15
N GLU A 11 -2.38 -3.72 -17.88
CA GLU A 11 -2.47 -3.15 -16.51
C GLU A 11 -3.69 -3.66 -15.73
N ALA A 12 -4.76 -4.07 -16.45
CA ALA A 12 -5.97 -4.66 -15.86
C ALA A 12 -5.75 -6.02 -15.19
N ALA A 13 -4.82 -6.84 -15.67
CA ALA A 13 -4.64 -8.19 -15.13
C ALA A 13 -4.10 -8.18 -13.70
N GLY A 14 -3.23 -7.24 -13.36
CA GLY A 14 -2.74 -7.07 -11.99
C GLY A 14 -3.88 -6.77 -11.01
N GLY A 15 -4.76 -5.82 -11.37
CA GLY A 15 -5.91 -5.45 -10.55
C GLY A 15 -6.94 -6.58 -10.38
N ILE A 16 -7.24 -7.32 -11.46
CA ILE A 16 -8.15 -8.47 -11.40
C ILE A 16 -7.56 -9.59 -10.53
N LEU A 17 -6.26 -9.87 -10.66
CA LEU A 17 -5.58 -10.89 -9.87
C LEU A 17 -5.63 -10.52 -8.38
N LEU A 18 -5.32 -9.26 -8.04
CA LEU A 18 -5.39 -8.74 -6.67
C LEU A 18 -6.79 -8.89 -6.09
N PHE A 19 -7.82 -8.53 -6.86
CA PHE A 19 -9.21 -8.69 -6.45
C PHE A 19 -9.59 -10.15 -6.16
N ILE A 20 -9.16 -11.09 -7.01
CA ILE A 20 -9.40 -12.52 -6.81
C ILE A 20 -8.72 -13.00 -5.52
N PHE A 21 -7.46 -12.63 -5.29
CA PHE A 21 -6.74 -13.00 -4.06
C PHE A 21 -7.39 -12.39 -2.81
N ALA A 22 -7.84 -11.13 -2.87
CA ALA A 22 -8.57 -10.49 -1.77
C ALA A 22 -9.88 -11.24 -1.45
N LEU A 23 -10.67 -11.59 -2.46
CA LEU A 23 -11.89 -12.40 -2.27
C LEU A 23 -11.58 -13.77 -1.67
N MET A 24 -10.54 -14.44 -2.18
CA MET A 24 -10.14 -15.74 -1.68
C MET A 24 -9.69 -15.66 -0.21
N ALA A 25 -8.95 -14.62 0.16
CA ALA A 25 -8.56 -14.37 1.55
C ALA A 25 -9.78 -14.13 2.46
N ILE A 26 -10.76 -13.34 2.01
CA ILE A 26 -12.02 -13.13 2.75
C ILE A 26 -12.78 -14.45 2.95
N ILE A 27 -12.90 -15.27 1.90
CA ILE A 27 -13.58 -16.58 1.99
C ILE A 27 -12.86 -17.50 2.97
N LEU A 28 -11.53 -17.61 2.88
CA LEU A 28 -10.74 -18.44 3.79
C LEU A 28 -10.86 -17.97 5.24
N ALA A 29 -10.85 -16.67 5.49
CA ALA A 29 -10.99 -16.10 6.82
C ALA A 29 -12.38 -16.30 7.46
N ASN A 30 -13.43 -16.49 6.66
CA ASN A 30 -14.82 -16.62 7.14
C ASN A 30 -15.38 -18.06 7.08
N THR A 31 -14.57 -19.04 6.66
CA THR A 31 -14.99 -20.45 6.56
C THR A 31 -14.39 -21.28 7.68
N ALA A 32 -14.77 -22.57 7.78
CA ALA A 32 -14.25 -23.51 8.77
C ALA A 32 -12.71 -23.74 8.67
N LEU A 33 -12.07 -23.23 7.63
CA LEU A 33 -10.61 -23.24 7.45
C LEU A 33 -9.91 -22.03 8.08
N SER A 34 -10.65 -21.09 8.68
CA SER A 34 -10.10 -19.85 9.24
C SER A 34 -9.03 -20.11 10.29
N GLU A 35 -9.27 -21.06 11.21
CA GLU A 35 -8.32 -21.41 12.26
C GLU A 35 -7.00 -21.95 11.69
N SER A 36 -7.07 -22.86 10.72
CA SER A 36 -5.88 -23.37 10.01
C SER A 36 -5.13 -22.26 9.25
N TYR A 37 -5.88 -21.35 8.62
CA TYR A 37 -5.32 -20.21 7.90
C TYR A 37 -4.59 -19.23 8.83
N PHE A 38 -5.20 -18.82 9.94
CA PHE A 38 -4.56 -17.93 10.92
C PHE A 38 -3.40 -18.61 11.63
N ASN A 39 -3.50 -19.89 12.01
CA ASN A 39 -2.39 -20.63 12.60
C ASN A 39 -1.18 -20.75 11.65
N PHE A 40 -1.45 -20.92 10.35
CA PHE A 40 -0.38 -20.89 9.34
C PHE A 40 0.29 -19.51 9.25
N LEU A 41 -0.49 -18.43 9.25
CA LEU A 41 0.03 -17.06 9.23
C LEU A 41 0.78 -16.67 10.51
N ASP A 42 0.35 -17.19 11.66
CA ASP A 42 0.95 -16.96 12.97
C ASP A 42 2.11 -17.92 13.30
N THR A 43 2.47 -18.81 12.36
CA THR A 43 3.56 -19.76 12.57
C THR A 43 4.85 -19.01 12.91
N PRO A 44 5.48 -19.27 14.08
CA PRO A 44 6.66 -18.55 14.51
C PRO A 44 7.85 -18.96 13.64
N VAL A 45 8.39 -18.02 12.87
CA VAL A 45 9.59 -18.20 12.07
C VAL A 45 10.72 -17.42 12.74
N SER A 46 11.74 -18.15 13.18
CA SER A 46 12.93 -17.55 13.77
C SER A 46 14.13 -17.76 12.85
N VAL A 47 14.90 -16.69 12.67
CA VAL A 47 16.17 -16.71 11.94
C VAL A 47 17.24 -16.24 12.92
N GLN A 48 18.25 -17.10 13.16
CA GLN A 48 19.33 -16.82 14.09
C GLN A 48 20.67 -16.88 13.37
N PHE A 49 21.46 -15.81 13.51
CA PHE A 49 22.85 -15.72 13.06
C PHE A 49 23.73 -15.34 14.24
N GLY A 50 24.34 -16.35 14.89
CA GLY A 50 25.15 -16.13 16.10
C GLY A 50 24.30 -15.61 17.27
N ALA A 51 24.69 -14.46 17.83
CA ALA A 51 23.96 -13.79 18.91
C ALA A 51 22.73 -13.00 18.42
N PHE A 52 22.56 -12.84 17.10
CA PHE A 52 21.43 -12.13 16.53
C PHE A 52 20.29 -13.10 16.25
N SER A 53 19.18 -12.98 16.96
CA SER A 53 17.96 -13.75 16.75
C SER A 53 16.78 -12.82 16.44
N ILE A 54 16.10 -13.06 15.32
CA ILE A 54 14.81 -12.43 15.03
C ILE A 54 13.76 -13.53 15.03
N ALA A 55 12.80 -13.46 15.93
CA ALA A 55 11.62 -14.31 15.95
C ALA A 55 10.38 -13.47 15.64
N LYS A 56 9.72 -13.78 14.51
CA LYS A 56 8.50 -13.09 14.09
C LYS A 56 7.53 -14.12 13.49
N PRO A 57 6.21 -13.93 13.62
CA PRO A 57 5.22 -14.72 12.90
C PRO A 57 5.45 -14.63 11.39
N LEU A 58 5.09 -15.69 10.67
CA LEU A 58 5.23 -15.77 9.20
C LEU A 58 4.59 -14.57 8.50
N LEU A 59 3.43 -14.11 8.98
CA LEU A 59 2.73 -12.93 8.45
C LEU A 59 3.62 -11.68 8.45
N MET A 60 4.38 -11.43 9.52
CA MET A 60 5.27 -10.27 9.61
C MET A 60 6.44 -10.38 8.65
N TRP A 61 7.03 -11.58 8.49
CA TRP A 61 8.11 -11.80 7.52
C TRP A 61 7.66 -11.54 6.08
N VAL A 62 6.48 -12.05 5.74
CA VAL A 62 5.86 -11.86 4.43
C VAL A 62 5.58 -10.38 4.20
N ASN A 63 4.96 -9.68 5.17
CA ASN A 63 4.66 -8.26 5.07
C ASN A 63 5.93 -7.43 4.90
N ASP A 64 6.91 -7.58 5.79
CA ASP A 64 8.17 -6.84 5.73
C ASP A 64 8.91 -7.09 4.41
N GLY A 65 8.94 -8.33 3.92
CA GLY A 65 9.59 -8.72 2.66
C GLY A 65 8.90 -8.15 1.41
N PHE A 66 7.60 -8.37 1.26
CA PHE A 66 6.84 -7.87 0.09
C PHE A 66 6.74 -6.34 0.09
N MET A 67 6.59 -5.71 1.26
CA MET A 67 6.58 -4.24 1.36
C MET A 67 7.95 -3.64 1.02
N ALA A 68 9.06 -4.28 1.39
CA ALA A 68 10.38 -3.83 0.97
C ALA A 68 10.53 -3.81 -0.56
N VAL A 69 10.12 -4.89 -1.25
CA VAL A 69 10.13 -4.94 -2.72
C VAL A 69 9.19 -3.89 -3.32
N PHE A 70 7.97 -3.76 -2.79
CA PHE A 70 6.99 -2.78 -3.24
C PHE A 70 7.52 -1.35 -3.13
N PHE A 71 8.07 -0.94 -1.98
CA PHE A 71 8.57 0.40 -1.79
C PHE A 71 9.82 0.71 -2.61
N VAL A 72 10.66 -0.29 -2.93
CA VAL A 72 11.76 -0.10 -3.88
C VAL A 72 11.21 0.22 -5.27
N LEU A 73 10.19 -0.50 -5.73
CA LEU A 73 9.55 -0.22 -7.03
C LEU A 73 8.91 1.17 -7.07
N VAL A 74 8.14 1.52 -6.04
CA VAL A 74 7.51 2.85 -5.94
C VAL A 74 8.57 3.95 -5.82
N GLY A 75 9.64 3.73 -5.06
CA GLY A 75 10.74 4.68 -4.93
C GLY A 75 11.48 4.94 -6.25
N MET A 76 11.71 3.90 -7.05
CA MET A 76 12.28 4.04 -8.40
C MET A 76 11.34 4.81 -9.34
N GLU A 77 10.03 4.54 -9.26
CA GLU A 77 9.03 5.23 -10.08
C GLU A 77 8.98 6.73 -9.73
N VAL A 78 8.95 7.07 -8.44
CA VAL A 78 8.97 8.47 -8.00
C VAL A 78 10.27 9.15 -8.40
N LYS A 79 11.41 8.47 -8.29
CA LYS A 79 12.69 9.00 -8.79
C LYS A 79 12.64 9.29 -10.29
N ARG A 80 12.04 8.39 -11.10
CA ARG A 80 11.84 8.60 -12.54
C ARG A 80 10.96 9.83 -12.79
N GLU A 81 9.86 9.98 -12.05
CA GLU A 81 8.96 11.12 -12.20
C GLU A 81 9.59 12.46 -11.82
N MET A 82 10.48 12.46 -10.82
CA MET A 82 11.24 13.65 -10.43
C MET A 82 12.27 14.07 -11.48
N LEU A 83 12.86 13.12 -12.21
CA LEU A 83 13.90 13.41 -13.21
C LEU A 83 13.33 13.75 -14.59
N GLU A 84 12.34 12.99 -15.06
CA GLU A 84 11.85 13.05 -16.45
C GLU A 84 10.34 13.31 -16.54
N GLY A 85 9.64 13.24 -15.40
CA GLY A 85 8.18 13.29 -15.35
C GLY A 85 7.61 14.65 -14.94
N ALA A 86 6.33 14.65 -14.55
CA ALA A 86 5.61 15.86 -14.18
C ALA A 86 6.00 16.43 -12.81
N LEU A 87 6.88 15.76 -12.06
CA LEU A 87 7.48 16.28 -10.84
C LEU A 87 8.81 17.01 -11.10
N SER A 88 9.31 16.99 -12.34
CA SER A 88 10.58 17.65 -12.71
C SER A 88 10.50 19.18 -12.70
N SER A 89 9.32 19.75 -12.95
CA SER A 89 9.08 21.19 -12.93
C SER A 89 8.14 21.58 -11.79
N TYR A 90 8.53 22.60 -11.02
CA TYR A 90 7.75 23.11 -9.88
C TYR A 90 6.29 23.43 -10.24
N GLN A 91 6.05 24.00 -11.43
CA GLN A 91 4.71 24.35 -11.90
C GLN A 91 3.81 23.13 -12.14
N GLN A 92 4.41 22.00 -12.53
CA GLN A 92 3.67 20.76 -12.78
C GLN A 92 3.54 19.92 -11.52
N ALA A 93 4.52 20.01 -10.61
CA ALA A 93 4.55 19.27 -9.35
C ALA A 93 3.54 19.80 -8.31
N ILE A 94 3.26 21.10 -8.32
CA ILE A 94 2.45 21.74 -7.27
C ILE A 94 1.00 21.23 -7.24
N PHE A 95 0.39 20.97 -8.41
CA PHE A 95 -0.99 20.51 -8.47
C PHE A 95 -1.16 19.08 -7.90
N PRO A 96 -0.39 18.06 -8.34
CA PRO A 96 -0.40 16.74 -7.71
C PRO A 96 0.01 16.76 -6.23
N ALA A 97 0.98 17.60 -5.85
CA ALA A 97 1.43 17.69 -4.45
C ALA A 97 0.32 18.23 -3.53
N ILE A 98 -0.35 19.31 -3.91
CA ILE A 98 -1.48 19.84 -3.13
C ILE A 98 -2.64 18.85 -3.09
N ALA A 99 -2.95 18.19 -4.23
CA ALA A 99 -3.99 17.16 -4.28
C ALA A 99 -3.66 15.98 -3.34
N ALA A 100 -2.40 15.52 -3.31
CA ALA A 100 -1.96 14.45 -2.42
C ALA A 100 -2.05 14.88 -0.96
N LEU A 101 -1.56 16.07 -0.63
CA LEU A 101 -1.63 16.63 0.73
C LEU A 101 -3.08 16.77 1.21
N GLY A 102 -3.98 17.29 0.37
CA GLY A 102 -5.40 17.36 0.69
C GLY A 102 -6.02 15.98 0.89
N GLY A 103 -5.70 15.04 0.00
CA GLY A 103 -6.14 13.64 0.10
C GLY A 103 -5.59 12.90 1.32
N MET A 104 -4.49 13.37 1.90
CA MET A 104 -3.90 12.81 3.11
C MET A 104 -4.44 13.46 4.39
N ILE A 105 -4.46 14.79 4.45
CA ILE A 105 -4.81 15.56 5.65
C ILE A 105 -6.30 15.38 5.99
N VAL A 106 -7.19 15.39 4.99
CA VAL A 106 -8.63 15.34 5.23
C VAL A 106 -9.06 14.01 5.89
N PRO A 107 -8.70 12.82 5.35
CA PRO A 107 -9.05 11.55 6.01
C PRO A 107 -8.39 11.38 7.38
N ALA A 108 -7.13 11.81 7.52
CA ALA A 108 -6.41 11.73 8.79
C ALA A 108 -7.07 12.59 9.88
N LEU A 109 -7.50 13.81 9.54
CA LEU A 109 -8.18 14.71 10.49
C LEU A 109 -9.56 14.16 10.88
N ILE A 110 -10.33 13.66 9.90
CA ILE A 110 -11.62 13.01 10.17
C ILE A 110 -11.44 11.83 11.13
N TYR A 111 -10.45 10.97 10.88
CA TYR A 111 -10.15 9.85 11.76
C TYR A 111 -9.74 10.30 13.16
N PHE A 112 -8.87 11.30 13.27
CA PHE A 112 -8.43 11.83 14.56
C PHE A 112 -9.59 12.37 15.39
N LEU A 113 -10.51 13.14 14.78
CA LEU A 113 -11.69 13.68 15.45
C LEU A 113 -12.64 12.59 15.95
N ILE A 114 -12.71 11.46 15.26
CA ILE A 114 -13.53 10.31 15.67
C ILE A 114 -12.81 9.51 16.76
N ALA A 115 -11.53 9.20 16.57
CA ALA A 115 -10.72 8.33 17.42
C ALA A 115 -10.18 9.01 18.69
N GLN A 116 -10.37 10.34 18.85
CA GLN A 116 -9.84 11.10 20.00
C GLN A 116 -10.26 10.53 21.38
N HIS A 117 -11.39 9.84 21.45
CA HIS A 117 -11.93 9.27 22.70
C HIS A 117 -11.37 7.88 23.07
N SER A 118 -10.54 7.27 22.22
CA SER A 118 -10.04 5.90 22.43
C SER A 118 -8.52 5.82 22.20
N PRO A 119 -7.70 5.79 23.27
CA PRO A 119 -6.24 5.78 23.17
C PRO A 119 -5.66 4.65 22.31
N GLU A 120 -6.33 3.50 22.28
CA GLU A 120 -5.93 2.32 21.50
C GLU A 120 -5.99 2.57 19.98
N ILE A 121 -6.98 3.36 19.53
CA ILE A 121 -7.30 3.55 18.11
C ILE A 121 -6.60 4.81 17.56
N GLN A 122 -6.15 5.73 18.43
CA GLN A 122 -5.47 6.97 18.03
C GLN A 122 -4.22 6.76 17.16
N SER A 123 -3.50 5.64 17.35
CA SER A 123 -2.30 5.32 16.57
C SER A 123 -2.58 5.00 15.10
N GLY A 124 -3.83 4.68 14.73
CA GLY A 124 -4.25 4.27 13.40
C GLY A 124 -4.53 5.41 12.40
N TRP A 125 -4.16 6.66 12.70
CA TRP A 125 -4.45 7.82 11.84
C TRP A 125 -3.85 7.74 10.43
N ALA A 126 -2.79 6.95 10.24
CA ALA A 126 -2.16 6.71 8.94
C ALA A 126 -2.91 5.69 8.06
N ILE A 127 -3.79 4.87 8.64
CA ILE A 127 -4.58 3.85 7.93
C ILE A 127 -5.48 4.47 6.83
N PRO A 128 -6.34 5.47 7.13
CA PRO A 128 -7.23 6.07 6.13
C PRO A 128 -6.50 6.95 5.10
N MET A 129 -5.22 7.24 5.32
CA MET A 129 -4.39 8.02 4.41
C MET A 129 -3.79 7.15 3.30
N ALA A 130 -3.55 5.86 3.57
CA ALA A 130 -2.94 4.94 2.62
C ALA A 130 -3.90 4.63 1.46
N THR A 131 -3.41 4.75 0.23
CA THR A 131 -4.17 4.42 -0.99
C THR A 131 -3.47 3.30 -1.76
N ASP A 132 -4.18 2.21 -2.05
CA ASP A 132 -3.63 1.09 -2.84
C ASP A 132 -3.61 1.44 -4.34
N ILE A 133 -2.41 1.70 -4.88
CA ILE A 133 -2.16 1.96 -6.31
C ILE A 133 -2.66 0.82 -7.20
N ALA A 134 -2.38 -0.43 -6.84
CA ALA A 134 -2.65 -1.58 -7.70
C ALA A 134 -4.16 -1.80 -7.86
N PHE A 135 -4.91 -1.62 -6.77
CA PHE A 135 -6.37 -1.68 -6.81
C PHE A 135 -6.97 -0.49 -7.59
N ALA A 136 -6.48 0.72 -7.33
CA ALA A 136 -6.91 1.95 -7.98
C ALA A 136 -6.72 1.88 -9.52
N LEU A 137 -5.56 1.42 -9.98
CA LEU A 137 -5.27 1.19 -11.40
C LEU A 137 -6.10 0.05 -11.98
N GLY A 138 -6.30 -1.03 -11.23
CA GLY A 138 -7.18 -2.13 -11.61
C GLY A 138 -8.58 -1.65 -11.99
N ILE A 139 -9.20 -0.83 -11.15
CA ILE A 139 -10.53 -0.25 -11.41
C ILE A 139 -10.52 0.66 -12.65
N VAL A 140 -9.53 1.56 -12.76
CA VAL A 140 -9.41 2.46 -13.92
C VAL A 140 -9.22 1.67 -15.23
N ALA A 141 -8.49 0.57 -15.19
CA ALA A 141 -8.29 -0.31 -16.34
C ALA A 141 -9.60 -1.05 -16.72
N LEU A 142 -10.42 -1.46 -15.75
CA LEU A 142 -11.75 -2.05 -15.98
C LEU A 142 -12.74 -1.06 -16.60
N LEU A 143 -12.67 0.23 -16.22
CA LEU A 143 -13.48 1.31 -16.83
C LEU A 143 -13.08 1.61 -18.29
N GLY A 144 -11.92 1.12 -18.74
CA GLY A 144 -11.52 1.08 -20.14
C GLY A 144 -11.42 2.45 -20.81
N LYS A 145 -12.27 2.67 -21.83
CA LYS A 145 -12.28 3.91 -22.64
C LYS A 145 -13.05 5.07 -22.00
N ARG A 146 -13.77 4.83 -20.90
CA ARG A 146 -14.59 5.86 -20.24
C ARG A 146 -13.77 6.87 -19.44
N VAL A 147 -12.50 6.57 -19.18
CA VAL A 147 -11.58 7.45 -18.43
C VAL A 147 -10.67 8.19 -19.41
N PRO A 148 -10.71 9.54 -19.45
CA PRO A 148 -9.81 10.36 -20.23
C PRO A 148 -8.33 10.06 -19.95
N LEU A 149 -7.48 10.13 -20.97
CA LEU A 149 -6.04 9.90 -20.84
C LEU A 149 -5.37 10.77 -19.75
N PRO A 150 -5.71 12.07 -19.61
CA PRO A 150 -5.14 12.92 -18.56
C PRO A 150 -5.47 12.43 -17.14
N LEU A 151 -6.65 11.84 -16.95
CA LEU A 151 -7.07 11.28 -15.65
C LEU A 151 -6.30 10.00 -15.33
N LYS A 152 -6.03 9.14 -16.31
CA LYS A 152 -5.21 7.93 -16.08
C LYS A 152 -3.80 8.28 -15.63
N VAL A 153 -3.19 9.26 -16.30
CA VAL A 153 -1.86 9.76 -15.95
C VAL A 153 -1.85 10.42 -14.58
N PHE A 154 -2.88 11.20 -14.23
CA PHE A 154 -3.02 11.77 -12.89
C PHE A 154 -3.19 10.68 -11.81
N TYR A 155 -3.98 9.66 -12.09
CA TYR A 155 -4.33 8.58 -11.15
C TYR A 155 -3.19 7.57 -10.92
N TRP A 156 -2.23 7.45 -11.85
CA TRP A 156 -0.97 6.73 -11.63
C TRP A 156 -0.05 7.45 -10.63
N ARG A 157 -0.09 8.78 -10.62
CA ARG A 157 0.87 9.64 -9.91
C ARG A 157 0.49 9.93 -8.48
N LEU A 158 -0.77 10.32 -8.27
CA LEU A 158 -1.29 10.73 -6.97
C LEU A 158 -1.09 9.65 -5.90
N PRO A 159 -1.42 8.36 -6.12
CA PRO A 159 -1.35 7.38 -5.05
C PRO A 159 0.09 6.91 -4.77
N SER A 160 1.03 7.07 -5.72
CA SER A 160 2.48 6.89 -5.47
C SER A 160 3.02 7.87 -4.42
N LEU A 161 2.58 9.14 -4.47
CA LEU A 161 2.93 10.13 -3.44
C LEU A 161 2.24 9.83 -2.11
N MET A 162 0.96 9.44 -2.15
CA MET A 162 0.17 9.13 -0.95
C MET A 162 0.56 7.82 -0.26
N THR A 163 1.28 6.90 -0.93
CA THR A 163 1.80 5.66 -0.32
C THR A 163 3.16 5.87 0.36
N LEU A 164 4.03 6.70 -0.20
CA LEU A 164 5.36 6.98 0.37
C LEU A 164 5.32 7.96 1.55
N ALA A 165 4.48 9.00 1.47
CA ALA A 165 4.48 10.05 2.47
C ALA A 165 4.09 9.58 3.89
N PRO A 166 3.06 8.72 4.10
CA PRO A 166 2.75 8.17 5.42
C PRO A 166 3.89 7.33 5.99
N LEU A 167 4.58 6.53 5.14
CA LEU A 167 5.75 5.75 5.56
C LEU A 167 6.85 6.66 6.12
N SER A 168 7.15 7.76 5.42
CA SER A 168 8.16 8.73 5.85
C SER A 168 7.79 9.46 7.14
N LEU A 169 6.49 9.63 7.43
CA LEU A 169 5.99 10.32 8.63
C LEU A 169 5.82 9.38 9.82
N SER A 170 5.64 8.08 9.59
CA SER A 170 5.42 7.07 10.63
C SER A 170 6.45 7.08 11.78
N PRO A 171 7.79 7.22 11.57
CA PRO A 171 8.74 7.26 12.69
C PRO A 171 8.65 8.53 13.55
N PHE A 172 7.99 9.60 13.08
CA PHE A 172 7.83 10.84 13.85
C PHE A 172 6.65 10.76 14.84
N PHE A 173 5.67 9.90 14.55
CA PHE A 173 4.42 9.79 15.31
C PHE A 173 4.29 8.50 16.11
N ILE A 174 4.91 7.41 15.64
CA ILE A 174 4.98 6.17 16.39
C ILE A 174 6.31 6.18 17.14
N PRO A 175 6.33 6.43 18.47
CA PRO A 175 7.56 6.29 19.23
C PRO A 175 8.08 4.86 19.04
N THR A 176 9.37 4.73 18.73
CA THR A 176 10.11 3.50 18.42
C THR A 176 10.07 2.39 19.48
N ASN A 177 9.23 2.56 20.51
CA ASN A 177 8.99 1.63 21.62
C ASN A 177 7.73 0.75 21.45
N SER A 178 6.89 0.95 20.42
CA SER A 178 5.72 0.08 20.16
C SER A 178 6.02 -1.08 19.20
N VAL A 179 7.20 -1.11 18.58
CA VAL A 179 7.72 -2.31 17.92
C VAL A 179 8.24 -3.21 19.02
N PRO A 180 7.73 -4.46 19.19
CA PRO A 180 8.38 -5.40 20.08
C PRO A 180 9.83 -5.54 19.62
N LYS A 181 10.75 -5.06 20.47
CA LYS A 181 12.18 -5.28 20.27
C LYS A 181 12.41 -6.79 20.20
N PRO A 182 13.32 -7.26 19.34
CA PRO A 182 13.66 -8.68 19.25
C PRO A 182 14.09 -9.25 20.61
#